data_AF-A0A968JNF9-F1
#
_entry.id   AF-A0A968JNF9-F1
#
_cell.length_a   1.000
_cell.length_b   1.000
_cell.length_c   1.000
_cell.angle_alpha   90.00
_cell.angle_beta   90.00
_cell.angle_gamma   90.00
#
_symmetry.space_group_name_H-M   'P 1'
#
loop_
_entity.id
_entity.type
_entity.pdbx_description
1 polymer ?
#
loop_
_entity_poly.entity_id
_entity_poly.type
_entity_poly.pdbx_seq_one_letter_code
_entity_poly.pdbx_strand_id
1 'polypeptide(L)'
;MLDKQFTSISKLEGDKIEPFSTDLFLLRKGNYCGLMDKKGILLLPVIYDEILSFSPQILRYKQNNKWGIINYQENKIYNLLFDYIAPLQQQVSIIKERE
;
A
#
# COMPACT_ATOMS: atom_id res chain seq x y z
N MET A 1 9.51 16.21 22.96
CA MET A 1 8.20 16.07 22.29
C MET A 1 8.46 15.77 20.82
N LEU A 2 7.86 14.67 20.35
CA LEU A 2 7.94 14.06 19.02
C LEU A 2 9.34 13.67 18.51
N ASP A 3 9.75 12.47 18.89
CA ASP A 3 10.68 11.64 18.14
C ASP A 3 10.09 11.34 16.75
N LYS A 4 10.28 12.26 15.81
CA LYS A 4 10.20 11.93 14.38
C LYS A 4 11.35 10.98 14.11
N GLN A 5 11.08 9.68 14.19
CA GLN A 5 11.93 8.65 13.60
C GLN A 5 12.04 8.94 12.10
N PHE A 6 13.00 9.80 11.74
CA PHE A 6 13.66 9.73 10.46
C PHE A 6 14.35 8.36 10.46
N THR A 7 13.61 7.34 10.03
CA THR A 7 14.17 6.05 9.68
C THR A 7 15.13 6.33 8.53
N SER A 8 16.41 6.54 8.87
CA SER A 8 17.46 6.77 7.89
C SER A 8 17.38 5.68 6.83
N ILE A 9 17.20 6.14 5.60
CA ILE A 9 17.13 5.35 4.36
C ILE A 9 18.48 4.63 4.10
N SER A 10 19.46 4.79 4.99
CA SER A 10 20.83 4.26 4.90
C SER A 10 21.00 2.81 5.38
N LYS A 11 19.91 2.06 5.59
CA LYS A 11 19.95 0.65 6.05
C LYS A 11 19.19 -0.30 5.11
N LEU A 12 19.24 -0.02 3.80
CA LEU A 12 18.56 -0.73 2.72
C LEU A 12 19.44 -1.83 2.08
N GLU A 13 20.21 -2.61 2.84
CA GLU A 13 20.88 -3.78 2.25
C GLU A 13 19.82 -4.84 1.90
N GLY A 14 19.49 -4.97 0.60
CA GLY A 14 18.56 -5.96 0.06
C GLY A 14 17.15 -5.46 -0.27
N ASP A 15 16.86 -4.18 -0.01
CA ASP A 15 15.54 -3.60 -0.27
C ASP A 15 15.44 -3.12 -1.72
N LYS A 16 14.28 -3.35 -2.35
CA LYS A 16 14.02 -2.91 -3.74
C LYS A 16 13.04 -1.75 -3.76
N ILE A 17 13.31 -0.78 -4.62
CA ILE A 17 12.42 0.35 -4.88
C ILE A 17 11.88 0.20 -6.31
N GLU A 18 10.55 0.13 -6.44
CA GLU A 18 9.87 -0.07 -7.71
C GLU A 18 8.96 1.14 -8.01
N PRO A 19 8.97 1.69 -9.24
CA PRO A 19 8.04 2.75 -9.63
C PRO A 19 6.59 2.27 -9.49
N PHE A 20 5.74 3.06 -8.85
CA PHE A 20 4.32 2.77 -8.68
C PHE A 20 3.44 3.75 -9.47
N SER A 21 3.77 5.04 -9.41
CA SER A 21 3.21 6.10 -10.25
C SER A 21 4.23 7.22 -10.42
N THR A 22 3.85 8.35 -11.02
CA THR A 22 4.73 9.51 -11.23
C THR A 22 5.45 9.97 -9.97
N ASP A 23 4.77 9.96 -8.82
CA ASP A 23 5.30 10.51 -7.55
C ASP A 23 5.36 9.47 -6.43
N LEU A 24 5.05 8.20 -6.72
CA LEU A 24 4.94 7.14 -5.73
C LEU A 24 5.80 5.93 -6.10
N PHE A 25 6.34 5.29 -5.09
CA PHE A 25 7.21 4.12 -5.22
C PHE A 25 6.82 3.05 -4.20
N LEU A 26 6.92 1.79 -4.61
CA LEU A 26 6.85 0.67 -3.68
C LEU A 26 8.23 0.40 -3.09
N LEU A 27 8.30 0.33 -1.77
CA LEU A 27 9.48 -0.15 -1.04
C LEU A 27 9.25 -1.61 -0.66
N ARG A 28 10.04 -2.53 -1.22
CA ARG A 28 9.93 -3.97 -1.01
C ARG A 28 11.05 -4.46 -0.11
N LYS A 29 10.67 -5.13 0.99
CA LYS A 29 11.58 -5.79 1.94
C LYS A 29 11.14 -7.24 2.13
N GLY A 30 11.89 -8.18 1.56
CA GLY A 30 11.47 -9.58 1.52
C GLY A 30 10.12 -9.73 0.82
N ASN A 31 9.15 -10.37 1.49
CA ASN A 31 7.80 -10.60 0.97
C ASN A 31 6.84 -9.42 1.18
N TYR A 32 7.26 -8.40 1.92
CA TYR A 32 6.40 -7.28 2.27
C TYR A 32 6.74 -6.04 1.46
N CYS A 33 5.74 -5.19 1.27
CA CYS A 33 5.87 -3.90 0.61
C CYS A 33 5.18 -2.79 1.41
N GLY A 34 5.68 -1.58 1.21
CA GLY A 34 5.08 -0.32 1.66
C GLY A 34 5.09 0.69 0.52
N LEU A 35 4.50 1.85 0.76
CA LEU A 35 4.40 2.93 -0.22
C LEU A 35 5.17 4.14 0.29
N MET A 36 5.97 4.75 -0.58
CA MET A 36 6.68 5.99 -0.28
C MET A 36 6.47 7.04 -1.36
N ASP A 37 6.60 8.31 -0.98
CA ASP A 37 6.61 9.43 -1.92
C ASP A 37 8.00 9.64 -2.55
N LYS A 38 8.08 10.53 -3.55
CA LYS A 38 9.34 10.93 -4.20
C LYS A 38 10.38 11.58 -3.27
N LYS A 39 9.99 11.97 -2.05
CA LYS A 39 10.90 12.51 -1.03
C LYS A 39 11.46 11.40 -0.13
N GLY A 40 11.06 10.15 -0.35
CA GLY A 40 11.45 8.99 0.45
C GLY A 40 10.67 8.87 1.77
N ILE A 41 9.57 9.60 1.93
CA ILE A 41 8.71 9.50 3.11
C ILE A 41 7.78 8.31 2.92
N LEU A 42 7.78 7.38 3.89
CA LEU A 42 6.81 6.28 3.91
C LEU A 42 5.41 6.84 4.17
N LEU A 43 4.54 6.67 3.18
CA LEU A 43 3.11 6.91 3.29
C LEU A 43 2.42 5.69 3.91
N LEU A 44 2.82 4.48 3.50
CA LEU A 44 2.34 3.21 4.04
C LEU A 44 3.52 2.36 4.55
N PRO A 45 3.42 1.78 5.76
CA PRO A 45 4.48 0.96 6.32
C PRO A 45 4.71 -0.33 5.51
N VAL A 46 5.90 -0.91 5.62
CA VAL A 46 6.27 -2.15 4.92
C VAL A 46 5.73 -3.38 5.66
N ILE A 47 4.41 -3.57 5.60
CA ILE A 47 3.70 -4.66 6.29
C ILE A 47 2.69 -5.38 5.38
N TYR A 48 2.57 -4.97 4.13
CA TYR A 48 1.57 -5.47 3.20
C TYR A 48 2.18 -6.53 2.30
N ASP A 49 1.46 -7.63 2.08
CA ASP A 49 1.87 -8.67 1.13
C ASP A 49 1.90 -8.09 -0.29
N GLU A 50 0.94 -7.20 -0.60
CA GLU A 50 0.78 -6.59 -1.92
C GLU A 50 0.08 -5.23 -1.82
N ILE A 51 0.45 -4.29 -2.69
CA ILE A 51 -0.23 -3.00 -2.86
C ILE A 51 -0.46 -2.81 -4.37
N LEU A 52 -1.71 -2.56 -4.75
CA LEU A 52 -2.12 -2.36 -6.14
C LEU A 52 -2.93 -1.07 -6.27
N SER A 53 -2.78 -0.41 -7.42
CA SER A 53 -3.63 0.74 -7.74
C SER A 53 -5.07 0.30 -7.95
N PHE A 54 -6.00 1.14 -7.49
CA PHE A 54 -7.44 0.96 -7.68
C PHE A 54 -8.04 2.20 -8.34
N SER A 55 -7.69 3.39 -7.86
CA SER A 55 -7.94 4.69 -8.49
C SER A 55 -6.77 5.65 -8.16
N PRO A 56 -6.73 6.89 -8.68
CA PRO A 56 -5.61 7.81 -8.46
C PRO A 56 -5.22 8.03 -6.98
N GLN A 57 -6.18 7.91 -6.05
CA GLN A 57 -5.98 8.12 -4.61
C GLN A 57 -6.28 6.88 -3.77
N ILE A 58 -6.89 5.86 -4.37
CA ILE A 58 -7.34 4.65 -3.67
C ILE A 58 -6.47 3.48 -4.11
N LEU A 59 -5.98 2.73 -3.14
CA LEU A 59 -5.19 1.52 -3.36
C LEU A 59 -5.93 0.32 -2.79
N ARG A 60 -5.70 -0.85 -3.38
CA ARG A 60 -5.99 -2.14 -2.76
C ARG A 60 -4.71 -2.62 -2.09
N TYR A 61 -4.84 -3.17 -0.89
CA TYR A 61 -3.72 -3.83 -0.22
C TYR A 61 -4.11 -5.25 0.15
N LYS A 62 -3.13 -6.14 0.17
CA LYS A 62 -3.27 -7.50 0.68
C LYS A 62 -2.50 -7.63 1.99
N GLN A 63 -3.15 -8.20 2.99
CA GLN A 63 -2.51 -8.53 4.27
C GLN A 63 -3.16 -9.80 4.82
N ASN A 64 -2.36 -10.79 5.23
CA ASN A 64 -2.84 -12.06 5.78
C ASN A 64 -3.86 -12.74 4.84
N ASN A 65 -3.57 -12.73 3.53
CA ASN A 65 -4.44 -13.27 2.47
C ASN A 65 -5.79 -12.57 2.26
N LYS A 66 -6.05 -11.42 2.88
CA LYS A 66 -7.28 -10.65 2.67
C LYS A 66 -7.01 -9.32 2.00
N TRP A 67 -7.97 -8.86 1.20
CA TRP A 67 -7.88 -7.61 0.45
C TRP A 67 -8.67 -6.50 1.12
N GLY A 68 -7.99 -5.40 1.44
CA GLY A 68 -8.60 -4.16 1.92
C GLY A 68 -8.41 -3.00 0.94
N ILE A 69 -9.02 -1.86 1.28
CA ILE A 69 -8.91 -0.62 0.50
C ILE A 69 -8.34 0.47 1.40
N ILE A 70 -7.48 1.32 0.84
CA ILE A 70 -6.88 2.43 1.54
C ILE A 70 -6.90 3.70 0.68
N ASN A 71 -7.34 4.81 1.28
CA ASN A 71 -7.06 6.14 0.75
C ASN A 71 -5.76 6.62 1.40
N TYR A 72 -4.66 6.60 0.63
CA TYR A 72 -3.33 6.92 1.15
C TYR A 72 -3.12 8.43 1.38
N GLN A 73 -3.97 9.30 0.82
CA GLN A 73 -3.90 10.74 1.06
C GLN A 73 -4.55 11.11 2.40
N GLU A 74 -5.63 10.41 2.76
CA GLU A 74 -6.33 10.60 4.03
C GLU A 74 -5.77 9.71 5.17
N ASN A 75 -4.78 8.87 4.88
CA ASN A 75 -4.31 7.79 5.77
C ASN A 75 -5.45 6.92 6.32
N LYS A 76 -6.52 6.74 5.52
CA LYS A 76 -7.74 6.07 5.96
C LYS A 76 -7.79 4.66 5.41
N ILE A 77 -7.67 3.70 6.33
CA ILE A 77 -7.72 2.26 6.05
C ILE A 77 -9.14 1.78 6.21
N TYR A 78 -9.69 1.24 5.14
CA TYR A 78 -10.92 0.46 5.17
C TYR A 78 -10.50 -1.01 5.26
N ASN A 79 -10.43 -1.51 6.50
CA ASN A 79 -10.21 -2.91 6.81
C ASN A 79 -11.42 -3.72 6.37
N LEU A 80 -11.45 -3.97 5.08
CA LEU A 80 -12.44 -4.80 4.43
C LEU A 80 -11.81 -6.19 4.34
N LEU A 81 -12.42 -7.19 4.94
CA LEU A 81 -11.87 -8.54 5.05
C LEU A 81 -12.32 -9.40 3.85
N PHE A 82 -12.17 -8.86 2.63
CA PHE A 82 -12.67 -9.54 1.43
C PHE A 82 -11.65 -10.53 0.88
N ASP A 83 -12.15 -11.63 0.32
CA ASP A 83 -11.33 -12.61 -0.37
C ASP A 83 -10.86 -12.08 -1.73
N TYR A 84 -11.62 -11.13 -2.31
CA TYR A 84 -11.33 -10.54 -3.60
C TYR A 84 -12.01 -9.16 -3.77
N ILE A 85 -11.26 -8.21 -4.31
CA ILE A 85 -11.77 -6.92 -4.78
C ILE A 85 -11.40 -6.79 -6.25
N ALA A 86 -12.38 -6.75 -7.15
CA ALA A 86 -12.13 -6.62 -8.59
C ALA A 86 -11.53 -5.23 -8.93
N PRO A 87 -10.68 -5.12 -9.97
CA PRO A 87 -10.30 -3.82 -10.51
C PRO A 87 -11.53 -2.97 -10.85
N LEU A 88 -11.41 -1.64 -10.74
CA LEU A 88 -12.51 -0.73 -11.06
C LEU A 88 -12.88 -0.86 -12.55
N GLN A 89 -14.07 -1.39 -12.85
CA GLN A 89 -14.67 -1.32 -14.18
C GLN A 89 -15.90 -0.41 -14.09
N GLN A 90 -15.93 0.67 -14.87
CA GLN A 90 -17.10 1.55 -15.00
C GLN A 90 -17.56 2.22 -13.68
N GLN A 91 -16.62 2.60 -12.80
CA GLN A 91 -16.88 3.24 -11.50
C GLN A 91 -17.51 2.34 -10.43
N VAL A 92 -17.63 1.04 -10.69
CA VAL A 92 -18.09 0.03 -9.72
C VAL A 92 -17.04 -1.07 -9.56
N SER A 93 -17.03 -1.72 -8.39
CA SER A 93 -16.17 -2.88 -8.12
C SER A 93 -16.96 -3.99 -7.46
N ILE A 94 -16.74 -5.22 -7.93
CA ILE A 94 -17.31 -6.42 -7.34
C ILE A 94 -16.48 -6.82 -6.13
N ILE A 95 -17.18 -7.06 -5.03
CA ILE A 95 -16.64 -7.51 -3.77
C ILE A 95 -17.19 -8.92 -3.51
N LYS A 96 -16.34 -9.85 -3.08
CA LYS A 96 -16.75 -11.18 -2.65
C LYS A 96 -16.32 -11.45 -1.21
N GLU A 97 -17.29 -11.78 -0.37
CA GLU A 97 -17.12 -12.28 1.00
C GLU A 97 -17.52 -13.76 1.02
N ARG A 98 -16.79 -14.61 1.76
CA ARG A 98 -17.23 -15.98 2.07
C ARG A 98 -17.81 -15.97 3.48
N GLU A 99 -19.01 -16.57 3.63
CA GLU A 99 -19.58 -16.94 4.93
C GLU A 99 -18.73 -17.99 5.64
#